data_AF-A0A5K0W7T9-F1
#
_entry.id   AF-A0A5K0W7T9-F1
#
_cell.length_a   1.000
_cell.length_b   1.000
_cell.length_c   1.000
_cell.angle_alpha   90.00
_cell.angle_beta   90.00
_cell.angle_gamma   90.00
#
_symmetry.space_group_name_H-M   'P 1'
#
loop_
_entity.id
_entity.type
_entity.pdbx_description
1 polymer ?
#
loop_
_entity_poly.entity_id
_entity_poly.type
_entity_poly.pdbx_seq_one_letter_code
_entity_poly.pdbx_strand_id
1 'polypeptide(L)' 'WWEELGIIKEMGFLTRNQPVLWFMLSTLALPEPQFSRLRIEFAKITALIFVIDDLFDVYGDDQLDDLVLFVEAFN' A
#
# COMPACT_ATOMS: atom_id res chain seq x y z
N TRP A 1 4.96 -11.10 6.23
CA TRP A 1 4.60 -9.67 6.37
C TRP A 1 3.30 -9.31 5.70
N TRP A 2 3.20 -9.28 4.37
CA TRP A 2 1.96 -8.85 3.70
C TRP A 2 0.73 -9.70 4.09
N GLU A 3 0.87 -11.03 4.08
CA GLU A 3 -0.19 -11.94 4.53
C GLU A 3 -0.49 -11.80 6.03
N GLU A 4 0.55 -11.55 6.84
CA GLU A 4 0.44 -11.40 8.31
C GLU A 4 -0.30 -10.12 8.72
N LEU A 5 -0.27 -9.08 7.88
CA LEU A 5 -1.03 -7.85 8.12
C LEU A 5 -2.55 -8.07 8.06
N GLY A 6 -3.02 -9.17 7.46
CA GLY A 6 -4.45 -9.49 7.37
C GLY A 6 -5.26 -8.58 6.45
N ILE A 7 -4.64 -7.59 5.79
CA ILE A 7 -5.34 -6.64 4.91
C ILE A 7 -6.08 -7.35 3.78
N ILE A 8 -5.49 -8.37 3.16
CA ILE A 8 -6.16 -9.16 2.11
C ILE A 8 -7.45 -9.82 2.64
N LYS A 9 -7.46 -10.23 3.91
CA LYS A 9 -8.61 -10.92 4.51
C LYS A 9 -9.76 -9.95 4.79
N GLU A 10 -9.45 -8.77 5.30
CA GLU A 10 -10.44 -7.77 5.71
C GLU A 10 -10.89 -6.87 4.53
N MET A 11 -9.98 -6.59 3.59
CA MET A 11 -10.15 -5.58 2.53
C MET A 11 -9.79 -6.11 1.13
N GLY A 12 -9.67 -7.42 0.94
CA GLY A 12 -9.20 -8.01 -0.34
C GLY A 12 -10.09 -7.73 -1.55
N PHE A 13 -11.34 -7.29 -1.35
CA PHE A 13 -12.22 -6.82 -2.43
C PHE A 13 -11.92 -5.37 -2.86
N LEU A 14 -11.32 -4.58 -1.97
CA LEU A 14 -10.96 -3.17 -2.20
C LEU A 14 -9.54 -3.05 -2.73
N THR A 15 -8.61 -3.82 -2.18
CA THR A 15 -7.18 -3.60 -2.38
C THR A 15 -6.55 -4.55 -3.39
N ARG A 16 -5.68 -4.03 -4.26
CA ARG A 16 -4.82 -4.82 -5.14
C ARG A 16 -3.88 -5.72 -4.30
N ASN A 17 -3.74 -7.00 -4.67
CA ASN A 17 -2.78 -7.93 -4.04
C ASN A 17 -1.60 -8.21 -4.98
N GLN A 18 -0.61 -7.31 -5.01
CA GLN A 18 0.50 -7.37 -5.98
C GLN A 18 1.91 -7.27 -5.35
N PRO A 19 2.26 -8.13 -4.36
CA PRO A 19 3.55 -8.06 -3.66
C PRO A 19 4.78 -8.18 -4.57
N VAL A 20 4.67 -8.93 -5.66
CA VAL A 20 5.76 -9.07 -6.64
C VAL A 20 6.00 -7.76 -7.39
N LEU A 21 4.94 -7.07 -7.80
CA LEU A 21 5.06 -5.78 -8.50
C LEU A 21 5.69 -4.74 -7.58
N TRP A 22 5.23 -4.63 -6.33
CA TRP A 22 5.73 -3.65 -5.37
C TRP A 22 7.22 -3.86 -5.06
N PHE A 23 7.66 -5.12 -4.96
CA PHE A 23 9.08 -5.44 -4.78
C PHE A 23 9.91 -5.22 -6.06
N MET A 24 9.33 -5.45 -7.24
CA MET A 24 9.99 -5.11 -8.50
C MET A 24 10.22 -3.61 -8.62
N LEU A 25 9.23 -2.78 -8.27
CA LEU A 25 9.36 -1.33 -8.25
C LEU A 25 10.46 -0.86 -7.31
N SER A 26 10.56 -1.44 -6.10
CA SER A 26 11.66 -1.11 -5.19
C SER A 26 13.03 -1.52 -5.73
N THR A 27 13.10 -2.62 -6.49
CA THR A 27 14.33 -3.08 -7.15
C THR A 27 14.75 -2.18 -8.31
N LEU A 28 13.79 -1.66 -9.08
CA LEU A 28 14.05 -0.66 -10.12
C LEU A 28 14.53 0.68 -9.54
N ALA A 29 13.96 1.10 -8.40
CA ALA A 29 14.32 2.35 -7.74
C ALA A 29 15.68 2.29 -7.02
N LEU A 30 16.08 1.11 -6.52
CA LEU A 30 17.28 0.90 -5.72
C LEU A 30 18.08 -0.30 -6.26
N PRO A 31 18.73 -0.17 -7.43
CA PRO A 31 19.32 -1.31 -8.13
C PRO A 31 20.56 -1.88 -7.44
N GLU A 32 21.28 -1.09 -6.63
CA GLU A 32 22.54 -1.52 -6.05
C GLU A 32 22.35 -2.61 -4.97
N PRO A 33 23.24 -3.62 -4.89
CA PRO A 33 23.11 -4.71 -3.93
C PRO A 33 23.08 -4.26 -2.46
N GLN A 34 23.77 -3.17 -2.12
CA GLN A 34 23.80 -2.65 -0.74
C GLN A 34 22.43 -2.21 -0.21
N PHE A 35 21.46 -1.94 -1.08
CA PHE A 35 20.13 -1.47 -0.69
C PHE A 35 19.13 -2.60 -0.44
N SER A 36 19.57 -3.85 -0.31
CA SER A 36 18.68 -5.02 -0.12
C SER A 36 17.64 -4.82 0.99
N ARG A 37 18.06 -4.34 2.17
CA ARG A 37 17.13 -4.08 3.28
C ARG A 37 16.20 -2.90 2.98
N LEU A 38 16.70 -1.86 2.34
CA LEU A 38 15.90 -0.69 1.97
C LEU A 38 14.83 -1.05 0.93
N ARG A 39 15.11 -1.95 -0.02
CA ARG A 39 14.12 -2.46 -0.97
C ARG A 39 12.95 -3.16 -0.32
N ILE A 40 13.20 -3.88 0.78
CA ILE A 40 12.13 -4.54 1.55
C ILE A 40 11.23 -3.47 2.18
N GLU A 41 11.80 -2.49 2.89
CA GLU A 41 11.01 -1.43 3.51
C GLU A 41 10.30 -0.55 2.47
N PHE A 42 10.97 -0.25 1.36
CA PHE A 42 10.36 0.48 0.25
C PHE A 42 9.18 -0.29 -0.35
N ALA A 43 9.30 -1.60 -0.57
CA ALA A 43 8.19 -2.42 -1.08
C ALA A 43 6.99 -2.44 -0.14
N LYS A 44 7.23 -2.43 1.19
CA LYS A 44 6.16 -2.31 2.19
C LYS A 44 5.45 -0.95 2.12
N ILE A 45 6.22 0.13 1.99
CA ILE A 45 5.67 1.50 1.83
C ILE A 45 4.85 1.57 0.53
N THR A 46 5.39 1.05 -0.58
CA THR A 46 4.66 0.97 -1.85
C THR A 46 3.34 0.22 -1.67
N ALA A 47 3.35 -0.94 -1.01
CA ALA A 47 2.12 -1.70 -0.75
C ALA A 47 1.06 -0.87 0.00
N LEU A 48 1.47 -0.14 1.04
CA LEU A 48 0.55 0.71 1.81
C LEU A 48 0.03 1.90 1.00
N ILE A 49 0.88 2.52 0.15
CA ILE A 49 0.44 3.59 -0.76
C ILE A 49 -0.64 3.07 -1.71
N PHE A 50 -0.46 1.89 -2.31
CA PHE A 50 -1.48 1.30 -3.18
C PHE A 50 -2.79 0.98 -2.45
N VAL A 51 -2.71 0.54 -1.19
CA VAL A 51 -3.92 0.32 -0.36
C VAL A 51 -4.67 1.64 -0.13
N ILE A 52 -3.95 2.73 0.16
CA ILE A 52 -4.56 4.05 0.36
C ILE A 52 -5.14 4.55 -0.96
N ASP A 53 -4.40 4.45 -2.07
CA ASP A 53 -4.87 4.79 -3.42
C ASP A 53 -6.20 4.08 -3.74
N ASP A 54 -6.24 2.76 -3.55
CA ASP A 54 -7.46 1.96 -3.77
C ASP A 54 -8.62 2.38 -2.85
N LEU A 55 -8.33 2.75 -1.59
CA LEU A 55 -9.33 3.27 -0.67
C LEU A 55 -9.97 4.56 -1.21
N PHE A 56 -9.15 5.53 -1.63
CA PHE A 56 -9.64 6.80 -2.14
C PHE A 56 -10.31 6.65 -3.50
N ASP A 57 -9.82 5.79 -4.38
CA ASP A 57 -10.42 5.52 -5.70
C ASP A 57 -11.79 4.84 -5.58
N VAL A 58 -11.98 3.91 -4.63
CA VAL A 58 -13.25 3.20 -4.45
C VAL A 58 -14.28 4.03 -3.68
N TYR A 59 -13.84 4.79 -2.67
CA TYR A 59 -14.74 5.50 -1.75
C TYR A 59 -14.89 7.00 -2.04
N GLY A 60 -14.13 7.55 -2.99
CA GLY A 60 -14.01 8.99 -3.26
C GLY A 60 -15.33 9.72 -3.52
N ASP A 61 -16.29 9.07 -4.18
CA ASP A 61 -17.53 9.74 -4.60
C ASP A 61 -18.70 9.56 -3.60
N ASP A 62 -18.82 8.38 -2.98
CA ASP A 62 -20.00 8.01 -2.17
C ASP A 62 -19.76 8.05 -0.64
N GLN A 63 -18.50 8.15 -0.18
CA GLN A 63 -18.12 8.10 1.26
C GLN A 63 -17.06 9.16 1.63
N LEU A 64 -17.23 10.39 1.13
CA LEU A 64 -16.28 11.48 1.34
C LEU A 64 -16.04 11.81 2.82
N ASP A 65 -17.07 11.78 3.66
CA ASP A 65 -16.95 12.09 5.10
C ASP A 65 -16.02 11.10 5.82
N ASP A 66 -16.07 9.82 5.45
CA ASP A 66 -15.18 8.78 6.01
C ASP A 66 -13.73 8.99 5.55
N LEU A 67 -13.52 9.43 4.31
CA LEU A 67 -12.19 9.79 3.81
C LEU A 67 -11.62 11.03 4.50
N VAL A 68 -12.45 12.02 4.82
CA VAL A 68 -12.03 13.19 5.61
C VAL A 68 -11.58 12.75 7.00
N LEU A 69 -12.37 11.93 7.69
CA LEU A 69 -11.99 11.38 9.01
C LEU A 69 -10.70 10.55 8.94
N PHE A 70 -10.52 9.77 7.86
CA PHE A 70 -9.29 9.03 7.63
C PHE A 70 -8.09 9.97 7.52
N VAL A 71 -8.16 11.04 6.74
CA VAL A 71 -7.07 12.04 6.62
C VAL A 71 -6.81 12.75 7.94
N GLU A 72 -7.86 13.13 8.67
CA GLU A 72 -7.73 13.78 9.97
C GLU A 72 -7.00 12.91 10.99
N ALA A 73 -7.15 11.59 10.93
CA ALA A 73 -6.44 10.66 11.82
C ALA A 73 -4.91 10.63 11.61
N PHE A 74 -4.39 11.16 10.50
CA PHE A 74 -2.95 11.29 10.23
C PHE A 74 -2.37 12.66 10.61
N ASN A 75 -3.20 13.65 10.97
CA ASN A 75 -2.78 15.01 11.36
C ASN A 75 -2.66 15.16 12.88
#